data_AF-A0A2X2DMV1-F1
#
_entry.id   AF-A0A2X2DMV1-F1
#
_cell.length_a   1.000
_cell.length_b   1.000
_cell.length_c   1.000
_cell.angle_alpha   90.00
_cell.angle_beta   90.00
_cell.angle_gamma   90.00
#
_symmetry.space_group_name_H-M   'P 1'
#
loop_
_entity.id
_entity.type
_entity.pdbx_description
1 polymer ?
#
loop_
_entity_poly.entity_id
_entity_poly.type
_entity_poly.pdbx_seq_one_letter_code
_entity_poly.pdbx_strand_id
1 'polypeptide(L)'
;MLVLLPHQCLNRFYRIKLPEYLGFFAGKRFVPIISGLIAIFVGILLSFIWPPIGTAIQRFSEWAAYQNPAVAFGIYGVVERALVPFGLHHIWNVPFQMQVGEYVNSAGQVFHGDIPRYMAGDPTAGMLSGGFLFKMFGLPAAAIAIWHTARPENRVKVGGIMISAALTAFLTGITEPIEFSFMFVAPILYVIHAILAGLAFVICILLGMRDGTSFFSWLNRLYRIEWQ
;
A
#
# COMPACT_ATOMS: atom_id res chain seq x y z
N MET A 1 -5.90 -16.78 -4.70
CA MET A 1 -6.58 -18.01 -5.17
C MET A 1 -5.79 -19.28 -4.82
N LEU A 2 -4.55 -19.44 -5.30
CA LEU A 2 -3.70 -20.60 -4.98
C LEU A 2 -3.41 -20.80 -3.49
N VAL A 3 -3.23 -19.72 -2.72
CA VAL A 3 -2.96 -19.79 -1.26
C VAL A 3 -4.15 -20.32 -0.47
N LEU A 4 -5.38 -20.10 -0.94
CA LEU A 4 -6.61 -20.52 -0.24
C LEU A 4 -7.05 -21.93 -0.66
N LEU A 5 -6.51 -22.44 -1.78
CA LEU A 5 -6.88 -23.73 -2.36
C LEU A 5 -6.60 -24.91 -1.41
N PRO A 6 -5.43 -25.01 -0.72
CA PRO A 6 -5.19 -26.06 0.26
C PRO A 6 -6.18 -26.02 1.43
N HIS A 7 -6.56 -24.82 1.87
CA HIS A 7 -7.54 -24.64 2.95
C HIS A 7 -8.94 -25.10 2.52
N GLN A 8 -9.36 -24.77 1.28
CA GLN A 8 -10.63 -25.26 0.73
C GLN A 8 -10.64 -26.79 0.56
N CYS A 9 -9.54 -27.35 0.05
CA CYS A 9 -9.37 -28.80 -0.08
C CYS A 9 -9.36 -29.50 1.27
N LEU A 10 -8.77 -28.89 2.30
CA LEU A 10 -8.80 -29.39 3.66
C LEU A 10 -10.25 -29.46 4.16
N ASN A 11 -10.99 -28.35 4.10
CA ASN A 11 -12.39 -28.30 4.58
C ASN A 11 -13.30 -29.31 3.87
N ARG A 12 -13.03 -29.59 2.59
CA ARG A 12 -13.84 -30.53 1.79
C ARG A 12 -13.44 -31.99 1.94
N PHE A 13 -12.15 -32.30 2.01
CA PHE A 13 -11.63 -33.67 1.83
C PHE A 13 -10.96 -34.29 3.06
N TYR A 14 -10.84 -33.58 4.19
CA TYR A 14 -10.15 -34.11 5.38
C TYR A 14 -10.76 -35.38 6.00
N ARG A 15 -12.02 -35.70 5.68
CA ARG A 15 -12.73 -36.93 6.11
C ARG A 15 -13.08 -37.86 4.95
N ILE A 16 -12.45 -37.70 3.78
CA ILE A 16 -12.74 -38.54 2.63
C ILE A 16 -12.44 -40.02 2.95
N LYS A 17 -13.37 -40.90 2.61
CA LYS A 17 -13.19 -42.34 2.62
C LYS A 17 -12.86 -42.80 1.21
N LEU A 18 -11.81 -43.59 1.06
CA LEU A 18 -11.39 -44.20 -0.20
C LEU A 18 -11.62 -45.72 -0.12
N PRO A 19 -11.72 -46.41 -1.27
CA PRO A 19 -11.74 -47.87 -1.31
C PRO A 19 -10.53 -48.47 -0.56
N GLU A 20 -10.66 -49.69 -0.05
CA GLU A 20 -9.64 -50.33 0.82
C GLU A 20 -8.23 -50.31 0.22
N TYR A 21 -8.09 -50.54 -1.09
CA TYR A 21 -6.80 -50.52 -1.78
C TYR A 21 -6.14 -49.13 -1.86
N LEU A 22 -6.89 -48.05 -1.62
CA LEU A 22 -6.38 -46.67 -1.51
C LEU A 22 -6.51 -46.11 -0.07
N GLY A 23 -6.86 -46.94 0.91
CA GLY A 23 -7.12 -46.53 2.29
C GLY A 23 -5.95 -45.79 2.95
N PHE A 24 -4.72 -46.07 2.51
CA PHE A 24 -3.51 -45.37 2.97
C PHE A 24 -3.56 -43.85 2.76
N PHE A 25 -4.18 -43.39 1.67
CA PHE A 25 -4.30 -41.98 1.31
C PHE A 25 -5.55 -41.30 1.86
N ALA A 26 -6.44 -42.02 2.54
CA ALA A 26 -7.71 -41.48 3.03
C ALA A 26 -7.54 -40.39 4.11
N GLY A 27 -8.59 -39.61 4.31
CA GLY A 27 -8.61 -38.52 5.28
C GLY A 27 -7.61 -37.39 4.97
N LYS A 28 -6.89 -36.91 5.98
CA LYS A 28 -6.00 -35.74 5.86
C LYS A 28 -4.85 -35.90 4.87
N ARG A 29 -4.43 -37.14 4.58
CA ARG A 29 -3.34 -37.44 3.63
C ARG A 29 -3.74 -37.21 2.17
N PHE A 30 -5.04 -37.26 1.87
CA PHE A 30 -5.57 -36.97 0.54
C PHE A 30 -5.49 -35.49 0.19
N VAL A 31 -5.62 -34.62 1.19
CA VAL A 31 -5.69 -33.17 1.03
C VAL A 31 -4.52 -32.58 0.25
N PRO A 32 -3.24 -32.85 0.56
CA PRO A 32 -2.12 -32.34 -0.24
C PRO A 32 -2.10 -32.92 -1.67
N ILE A 33 -2.52 -34.17 -1.87
CA ILE A 33 -2.54 -34.83 -3.19
C ILE A 33 -3.54 -34.12 -4.10
N ILE A 34 -4.78 -33.96 -3.65
CA ILE A 34 -5.82 -33.30 -4.44
C ILE A 34 -5.52 -31.80 -4.61
N SER A 35 -4.96 -31.15 -3.58
CA SER A 35 -4.54 -29.74 -3.69
C SER A 35 -3.48 -29.55 -4.76
N GLY A 36 -2.50 -30.46 -4.84
CA GLY A 36 -1.46 -30.44 -5.87
C GLY A 36 -2.04 -30.61 -7.28
N LEU A 37 -2.94 -31.57 -7.47
CA LEU A 37 -3.59 -31.81 -8.78
C LEU A 37 -4.41 -30.60 -9.23
N ILE A 38 -5.22 -30.02 -8.34
CA ILE A 38 -5.99 -28.81 -8.66
C ILE A 38 -5.06 -27.62 -8.89
N ALA A 39 -3.96 -27.50 -8.13
CA ALA A 39 -2.98 -26.44 -8.32
C ALA A 39 -2.30 -26.52 -9.70
N ILE A 40 -2.02 -27.71 -10.23
CA ILE A 40 -1.51 -27.89 -11.60
C ILE A 40 -2.51 -27.35 -12.61
N PHE A 41 -3.79 -27.74 -12.50
CA PHE A 41 -4.82 -27.28 -13.42
C PHE A 41 -5.03 -25.76 -13.36
N VAL A 42 -5.08 -25.20 -12.15
CA VAL A 42 -5.16 -23.75 -11.93
C VAL A 42 -3.92 -23.05 -12.47
N GLY A 43 -2.73 -23.63 -12.32
CA GLY A 43 -1.48 -23.10 -12.86
C GLY A 43 -1.49 -23.02 -14.39
N ILE A 44 -1.95 -24.08 -15.06
CA ILE A 44 -2.14 -24.10 -16.52
C ILE A 44 -3.14 -23.03 -16.94
N LEU A 45 -4.28 -22.91 -16.24
CA LEU A 45 -5.27 -21.88 -16.56
C LEU A 45 -4.67 -20.48 -16.40
N LEU A 46 -3.95 -20.23 -15.31
CA LEU A 46 -3.29 -18.96 -15.04
C LEU A 46 -2.17 -18.65 -16.03
N SER A 47 -1.48 -19.64 -16.63
CA SER A 47 -0.46 -19.35 -17.63
C SER A 47 -1.03 -18.73 -18.91
N PHE A 48 -2.32 -18.90 -19.18
CA PHE A 48 -3.00 -18.23 -20.30
C PHE A 48 -3.69 -16.93 -19.88
N ILE A 49 -4.27 -16.90 -18.67
CA ILE A 49 -5.03 -15.75 -18.18
C ILE A 49 -4.11 -14.64 -17.66
N TRP A 50 -3.01 -14.98 -17.00
CA TRP A 50 -2.12 -14.01 -16.37
C TRP A 50 -1.33 -13.13 -17.35
N PRO A 51 -0.75 -13.64 -18.45
CA PRO A 51 0.03 -12.80 -19.37
C PRO A 51 -0.69 -11.54 -19.88
N PRO A 52 -1.95 -11.58 -20.38
CA PRO A 52 -2.62 -10.36 -20.83
C PRO A 52 -2.89 -9.38 -19.68
N ILE A 53 -3.19 -9.89 -18.48
CA ILE A 53 -3.35 -9.06 -17.27
C ILE A 53 -2.02 -8.41 -16.90
N GLY A 54 -0.93 -9.18 -16.90
CA GLY A 54 0.42 -8.69 -16.63
C GLY A 54 0.85 -7.60 -17.61
N THR A 55 0.58 -7.79 -18.91
CA THR A 55 0.84 -6.76 -19.93
C THR A 55 0.01 -5.49 -19.70
N ALA A 56 -1.26 -5.62 -19.31
CA ALA A 56 -2.09 -4.47 -18.99
C ALA A 56 -1.56 -3.70 -17.77
N ILE A 57 -1.13 -4.42 -16.72
CA ILE A 57 -0.49 -3.84 -15.53
C ILE A 57 0.81 -3.14 -15.93
N GLN A 58 1.64 -3.75 -16.77
CA GLN A 58 2.89 -3.17 -17.24
C GLN A 58 2.66 -1.86 -18.00
N ARG A 59 1.69 -1.83 -18.93
CA ARG A 59 1.34 -0.60 -19.66
C ARG A 59 0.85 0.51 -18.75
N PHE A 60 0.02 0.16 -17.77
CA PHE A 60 -0.44 1.10 -16.75
C PHE A 60 0.73 1.63 -15.89
N SER A 61 1.63 0.72 -15.50
CA SER A 61 2.86 1.02 -14.76
C SER A 61 3.76 2.01 -15.50
N GLU A 62 4.03 1.78 -16.77
CA GLU A 62 4.84 2.67 -17.61
C GLU A 62 4.18 4.04 -17.83
N TRP A 63 2.86 4.07 -18.06
CA TRP A 63 2.10 5.32 -18.16
C TRP A 63 2.20 6.14 -16.87
N ALA A 64 2.02 5.48 -15.72
CA ALA A 64 2.07 6.12 -14.41
C ALA A 64 3.47 6.62 -14.04
N ALA A 65 4.52 5.87 -14.38
CA ALA A 65 5.90 6.23 -14.06
C ALA A 65 6.48 7.33 -14.96
N TYR A 66 6.13 7.35 -16.25
CA TYR A 66 6.90 8.12 -17.24
C TYR A 66 6.10 9.14 -18.03
N GLN A 67 4.79 8.94 -18.23
CA GLN A 67 4.01 9.83 -19.10
C GLN A 67 3.34 10.95 -18.32
N ASN A 68 2.65 10.62 -17.22
CA ASN A 68 2.04 11.65 -16.38
C ASN A 68 2.12 11.32 -14.88
N PRO A 69 3.32 11.42 -14.29
CA PRO A 69 3.54 11.08 -12.89
C PRO A 69 2.68 11.88 -11.92
N ALA A 70 2.55 13.19 -12.14
CA ALA A 70 1.80 14.06 -11.24
C ALA A 70 0.33 13.63 -11.15
N VAL A 71 -0.32 13.36 -12.29
CA VAL A 71 -1.71 12.90 -12.32
C VAL A 71 -1.82 11.48 -11.76
N ALA A 72 -0.93 10.57 -12.14
CA ALA A 72 -0.97 9.18 -11.70
C ALA A 72 -0.85 9.06 -10.17
N PHE A 73 0.12 9.76 -9.57
CA PHE A 73 0.33 9.76 -8.13
C PHE A 73 -0.70 10.62 -7.37
N GLY A 74 -1.28 11.62 -8.03
CA GLY A 74 -2.44 12.35 -7.51
C GLY A 74 -3.67 11.45 -7.37
N ILE A 75 -4.01 10.68 -8.41
CA ILE A 75 -5.08 9.68 -8.38
C ILE A 75 -4.76 8.60 -7.35
N TYR A 76 -3.51 8.13 -7.30
CA TYR A 76 -3.05 7.20 -6.28
C TYR A 76 -3.39 7.69 -4.87
N GLY A 77 -3.08 8.94 -4.53
CA GLY A 77 -3.35 9.50 -3.21
C GLY A 77 -4.84 9.54 -2.87
N VAL A 78 -5.69 9.99 -3.80
CA VAL A 78 -7.14 10.04 -3.59
C VAL A 78 -7.72 8.63 -3.39
N VAL A 79 -7.35 7.69 -4.27
CA VAL A 79 -7.86 6.31 -4.22
C VAL A 79 -7.33 5.57 -3.00
N GLU A 80 -6.06 5.76 -2.63
CA GLU A 80 -5.47 5.20 -1.41
C GLU A 80 -6.33 5.60 -0.21
N ARG A 81 -6.63 6.90 -0.05
CA ARG A 81 -7.47 7.39 1.05
C ARG A 81 -8.88 6.80 0.99
N ALA A 82 -9.53 6.80 -0.17
CA ALA A 82 -10.87 6.22 -0.32
C ALA A 82 -10.95 4.74 0.08
N LEU A 83 -9.85 3.98 -0.06
CA LEU A 83 -9.79 2.55 0.24
C LEU A 83 -9.35 2.22 1.68
N VAL A 84 -8.88 3.20 2.46
CA VAL A 84 -8.52 3.01 3.88
C VAL A 84 -9.66 2.40 4.72
N PRO A 85 -10.92 2.88 4.68
CA PRO A 85 -12.01 2.32 5.50
C PRO A 85 -12.27 0.83 5.25
N PHE A 86 -11.87 0.32 4.08
CA PHE A 86 -12.07 -1.08 3.69
C PHE A 86 -10.80 -1.92 3.89
N GLY A 87 -9.68 -1.33 4.31
CA GLY A 87 -8.37 -1.99 4.35
C GLY A 87 -7.80 -2.37 2.97
N LEU A 88 -8.47 -1.99 1.88
CA LEU A 88 -8.10 -2.36 0.51
C LEU A 88 -6.94 -1.53 -0.05
N HIS A 89 -6.59 -0.43 0.63
CA HIS A 89 -5.51 0.46 0.25
C HIS A 89 -4.14 -0.26 0.18
N HIS A 90 -3.91 -1.32 0.96
CA HIS A 90 -2.70 -2.14 0.83
C HIS A 90 -2.56 -2.80 -0.54
N ILE A 91 -3.66 -3.30 -1.11
CA ILE A 91 -3.66 -3.91 -2.44
C ILE A 91 -3.40 -2.85 -3.51
N TRP A 92 -4.02 -1.68 -3.35
CA TRP A 92 -3.82 -0.52 -4.22
C TRP A 92 -2.39 0.02 -4.19
N ASN A 93 -1.71 -0.08 -3.04
CA ASN A 93 -0.37 0.45 -2.85
C ASN A 93 0.71 -0.35 -3.57
N VAL A 94 0.56 -1.67 -3.66
CA VAL A 94 1.60 -2.56 -4.23
C VAL A 94 2.00 -2.19 -5.66
N PRO A 95 1.07 -1.93 -6.61
CA PRO A 95 1.44 -1.51 -7.97
C PRO A 95 2.36 -0.29 -8.01
N PHE A 96 2.13 0.71 -7.16
CA PHE A 96 2.92 1.94 -7.14
C PHE A 96 4.23 1.75 -6.38
N GLN A 97 4.15 1.16 -5.19
CA GLN A 97 5.31 1.01 -4.31
C GLN A 97 6.33 0.01 -4.84
N MET A 98 5.86 -1.09 -5.42
CA MET A 98 6.69 -2.28 -5.70
C MET A 98 6.74 -2.68 -7.17
N GLN A 99 5.95 -2.08 -8.07
CA GLN A 99 5.88 -2.52 -9.48
C GLN A 99 6.00 -1.38 -10.50
N VAL A 100 5.80 -0.12 -10.11
CA VAL A 100 5.78 1.01 -11.05
C VAL A 100 7.15 1.30 -11.66
N GLY A 101 7.19 1.29 -13.00
CA GLY A 101 8.39 1.47 -13.81
C GLY A 101 9.53 0.48 -13.51
N GLU A 102 10.66 0.73 -14.16
CA GLU A 102 11.86 -0.12 -14.12
C GLU A 102 13.12 0.75 -14.04
N TYR A 103 14.11 0.28 -13.29
CA TYR A 103 15.44 0.88 -13.23
C TYR A 103 16.51 -0.21 -13.23
N VAL A 104 17.52 -0.05 -14.08
CA VAL A 104 18.70 -0.92 -14.11
C VAL A 104 19.89 -0.13 -13.57
N ASN A 105 20.48 -0.61 -12.47
CA ASN A 105 21.65 0.04 -11.91
C ASN A 105 22.94 -0.28 -12.70
N SER A 106 24.05 0.35 -12.33
CA SER A 106 25.36 0.13 -12.97
C SER A 106 25.89 -1.31 -12.87
N ALA A 107 25.36 -2.12 -11.96
CA ALA A 107 25.69 -3.53 -11.80
C ALA A 107 24.78 -4.47 -12.62
N GLY A 108 23.84 -3.93 -13.41
CA GLY A 108 22.90 -4.71 -14.23
C GLY A 108 21.73 -5.30 -13.43
N GLN A 109 21.52 -4.88 -12.18
CA GLN A 109 20.39 -5.32 -11.37
C GLN A 109 19.14 -4.51 -11.74
N VAL A 110 18.02 -5.21 -11.93
CA VAL A 110 16.73 -4.62 -12.28
C VAL A 110 15.89 -4.39 -11.03
N PHE A 111 15.33 -3.19 -10.88
CA PHE A 111 14.45 -2.79 -9.80
C PHE A 111 13.11 -2.31 -10.35
N HIS A 112 12.02 -2.78 -9.74
CA HIS A 112 10.65 -2.36 -10.05
C HIS A 112 10.01 -1.69 -8.84
N GLY A 113 9.13 -0.71 -9.07
CA GLY A 113 8.44 0.02 -7.99
C GLY A 113 9.15 1.29 -7.54
N ASP A 114 8.37 2.27 -7.10
CA ASP A 114 8.90 3.58 -6.68
C ASP A 114 9.88 3.43 -5.51
N ILE A 115 9.58 2.55 -4.54
CA ILE A 115 10.44 2.37 -3.36
C ILE A 115 11.77 1.69 -3.73
N PRO A 116 11.80 0.50 -4.37
CA PRO A 116 13.07 -0.14 -4.73
C PRO A 116 13.90 0.68 -5.71
N ARG A 117 13.27 1.34 -6.69
CA ARG A 117 13.94 2.22 -7.65
C ARG A 117 14.58 3.42 -6.95
N TYR A 118 13.85 4.07 -6.03
CA TYR A 118 14.39 5.17 -5.23
C TYR A 118 15.59 4.73 -4.37
N MET A 119 15.47 3.57 -3.70
CA MET A 119 16.57 3.02 -2.88
C MET A 119 17.79 2.62 -3.71
N ALA A 120 17.59 2.21 -4.97
CA ALA A 120 18.66 1.90 -5.92
C ALA A 120 19.31 3.15 -6.54
N GLY A 121 18.78 4.35 -6.27
CA GLY A 121 19.32 5.63 -6.76
C GLY A 121 18.74 6.11 -8.09
N ASP A 122 17.59 5.59 -8.52
CA ASP A 122 16.89 6.09 -9.71
C ASP A 122 16.47 7.55 -9.52
N PRO A 123 17.01 8.51 -10.31
CA PRO A 123 16.66 9.92 -10.19
C PRO A 123 15.19 10.18 -10.54
N THR A 124 14.52 9.30 -11.26
CA THR A 124 13.12 9.45 -11.66
C THR A 124 12.12 8.87 -10.65
N ALA A 125 12.57 8.17 -9.62
CA ALA A 125 11.73 7.60 -8.56
C ALA A 125 11.59 8.53 -7.34
N GLY A 126 10.85 8.09 -6.32
CA GLY A 126 10.57 8.86 -5.10
C GLY A 126 9.34 9.76 -5.24
N MET A 127 8.42 9.37 -6.12
CA MET A 127 7.18 10.11 -6.39
C MET A 127 6.14 9.95 -5.27
N LEU A 128 6.35 9.00 -4.35
CA LEU A 128 5.52 8.82 -3.16
C LEU A 128 5.75 9.87 -2.04
N SER A 129 6.64 10.83 -2.26
CA SER A 129 6.96 11.92 -1.33
C SER A 129 5.75 12.76 -0.91
N GLY A 130 4.69 12.84 -1.73
CA GLY A 130 3.45 13.51 -1.35
C GLY A 130 2.79 12.94 -0.10
N GLY A 131 3.00 11.64 0.15
CA GLY A 131 2.53 10.96 1.35
C GLY A 131 3.15 11.56 2.61
N PHE A 132 4.41 11.99 2.55
CA PHE A 132 5.10 12.60 3.68
C PHE A 132 4.39 13.90 4.14
N LEU A 133 4.00 14.77 3.21
CA LEU A 133 3.46 16.08 3.52
C LEU A 133 2.19 16.00 4.38
N PHE A 134 1.21 15.20 3.97
CA PHE A 134 -0.04 15.11 4.72
C PHE A 134 0.06 14.18 5.93
N LYS A 135 0.86 13.11 5.87
CA LYS A 135 0.99 12.15 6.99
C LYS A 135 1.73 12.76 8.18
N MET A 136 2.78 13.53 7.91
CA MET A 136 3.65 14.08 8.95
C MET A 136 3.30 15.50 9.36
N PHE A 137 2.65 16.29 8.53
CA PHE A 137 2.28 17.66 8.90
C PHE A 137 0.77 17.87 8.87
N GLY A 138 0.09 17.40 7.82
CA GLY A 138 -1.35 17.55 7.68
C GLY A 138 -2.15 16.90 8.81
N LEU A 139 -1.89 15.64 9.11
CA LEU A 139 -2.64 14.90 10.13
C LEU A 139 -2.30 15.32 11.56
N PRO A 140 -1.03 15.58 11.94
CA PRO A 140 -0.74 16.21 13.22
C PRO A 140 -1.42 17.58 13.38
N ALA A 141 -1.48 18.40 12.32
CA ALA A 141 -2.24 19.65 12.36
C ALA A 141 -3.76 19.40 12.54
N ALA A 142 -4.32 18.39 11.89
CA ALA A 142 -5.71 17.99 12.08
C ALA A 142 -5.97 17.51 13.52
N ALA A 143 -5.05 16.74 14.12
CA ALA A 143 -5.12 16.29 15.50
C ALA A 143 -5.11 17.47 16.49
N ILE A 144 -4.27 18.49 16.23
CA ILE A 144 -4.27 19.74 17.00
C ILE A 144 -5.60 20.48 16.83
N ALA A 145 -6.14 20.58 15.61
CA ALA A 145 -7.43 21.21 15.37
C ALA A 145 -8.59 20.50 16.12
N ILE A 146 -8.60 19.17 16.12
CA ILE A 146 -9.57 18.36 16.89
C ILE A 146 -9.41 18.64 18.40
N TRP A 147 -8.18 18.74 18.89
CA TRP A 147 -7.93 19.07 20.30
C TRP A 147 -8.43 20.47 20.69
N HIS A 148 -8.14 21.48 19.87
CA HIS A 148 -8.56 22.87 20.14
C HIS A 148 -10.08 23.04 20.10
N THR A 149 -10.77 22.31 19.22
CA THR A 149 -12.22 22.35 19.06
C THR A 149 -12.98 21.45 20.04
N ALA A 150 -12.27 20.60 20.79
CA ALA A 150 -12.88 19.76 21.82
C ALA A 150 -13.55 20.61 22.91
N ARG A 151 -14.73 20.15 23.37
CA ARG A 151 -15.45 20.76 24.49
C ARG A 151 -14.51 20.87 25.71
N PRO A 152 -14.58 21.96 26.50
CA PRO A 152 -13.66 22.20 27.62
C PRO A 152 -13.57 21.01 28.58
N GLU A 153 -14.70 20.35 28.83
CA GLU A 153 -14.85 19.18 29.71
C GLU A 153 -14.01 17.96 29.24
N ASN A 154 -13.80 17.82 27.94
CA ASN A 154 -13.12 16.68 27.32
C ASN A 154 -11.73 17.01 26.78
N ARG A 155 -11.30 18.28 26.85
CA ARG A 155 -10.09 18.77 26.17
C ARG A 155 -8.81 18.05 26.60
N VAL A 156 -8.69 17.68 27.88
CA VAL A 156 -7.52 16.93 28.39
C VAL A 156 -7.50 15.51 27.81
N LYS A 157 -8.65 14.82 27.81
CA LYS A 157 -8.79 13.46 27.28
C LYS A 157 -8.53 13.42 25.77
N VAL A 158 -9.16 14.31 25.01
CA VAL A 158 -9.00 14.40 23.55
C VAL A 158 -7.56 14.77 23.21
N GLY A 159 -6.96 15.73 23.91
CA GLY A 159 -5.57 16.13 23.71
C GLY A 159 -4.59 14.97 23.86
N GLY A 160 -4.73 14.16 24.92
CA GLY A 160 -3.87 12.99 25.12
C GLY A 160 -3.95 11.98 23.97
N ILE A 161 -5.16 11.66 23.50
CA ILE A 161 -5.37 10.73 22.38
C ILE A 161 -4.79 11.31 21.09
N MET A 162 -5.09 12.58 20.79
CA MET A 162 -4.67 13.25 19.56
C MET A 162 -3.15 13.43 19.49
N ILE A 163 -2.48 13.75 20.59
CA ILE A 163 -1.01 13.85 20.64
C ILE A 163 -0.38 12.49 20.35
N SER A 164 -0.87 11.41 20.99
CA SER A 164 -0.34 10.07 20.74
C SER A 164 -0.54 9.65 19.28
N ALA A 165 -1.74 9.89 18.74
CA ALA A 165 -2.06 9.59 17.35
C ALA A 165 -1.21 10.41 16.35
N ALA A 166 -0.99 11.70 16.64
CA ALA A 166 -0.12 12.58 15.87
C ALA A 166 1.33 12.11 15.89
N LEU A 167 1.83 11.68 17.04
CA LEU A 167 3.19 11.15 17.14
C LEU A 167 3.34 9.85 16.35
N THR A 168 2.36 8.96 16.40
CA THR A 168 2.33 7.74 15.57
C THR A 168 2.35 8.09 14.09
N ALA A 169 1.48 8.98 13.63
CA ALA A 169 1.44 9.42 12.24
C ALA A 169 2.75 10.08 11.80
N PHE A 170 3.33 10.92 12.65
CA PHE A 170 4.60 11.60 12.38
C PHE A 170 5.77 10.63 12.25
N LEU A 171 5.93 9.69 13.20
CA LEU A 171 7.10 8.81 13.22
C LEU A 171 7.00 7.64 12.24
N THR A 172 5.80 7.10 12.05
CA THR A 172 5.60 5.83 11.33
C THR A 172 4.88 6.00 10.00
N GLY A 173 4.18 7.12 9.79
CA GLY A 173 3.28 7.31 8.65
C GLY A 173 1.95 6.57 8.76
N ILE A 174 1.65 5.92 9.90
CA ILE A 174 0.36 5.27 10.19
C ILE A 174 -0.68 6.34 10.53
N THR A 175 -1.71 6.46 9.70
CA THR A 175 -2.67 7.58 9.73
C THR A 175 -4.01 7.24 10.36
N GLU A 176 -4.30 5.95 10.47
CA GLU A 176 -5.58 5.39 10.88
C GLU A 176 -6.07 5.92 12.24
N PRO A 177 -5.24 6.08 13.29
CA PRO A 177 -5.71 6.58 14.58
C PRO A 177 -6.33 7.99 14.50
N ILE A 178 -5.86 8.84 13.57
CA ILE A 178 -6.41 10.18 13.36
C ILE A 178 -7.58 10.12 12.38
N GLU A 179 -7.39 9.46 11.22
CA GLU A 179 -8.41 9.40 10.17
C GLU A 179 -9.71 8.74 10.67
N PHE A 180 -9.61 7.69 11.49
CA PHE A 180 -10.79 6.98 12.02
C PHE A 180 -11.58 7.83 13.02
N SER A 181 -10.97 8.84 13.62
CA SER A 181 -11.64 9.73 14.57
C SER A 181 -12.69 10.62 13.90
N PHE A 182 -12.55 10.93 12.60
CA PHE A 182 -13.47 11.82 11.88
C PHE A 182 -14.10 11.21 10.63
N MET A 183 -13.50 10.18 10.02
CA MET A 183 -13.98 9.59 8.76
C MET A 183 -15.44 9.11 8.83
N PHE A 184 -15.81 8.46 9.94
CA PHE A 184 -17.18 7.94 10.13
C PHE A 184 -18.16 9.00 10.63
N VAL A 185 -17.65 10.07 11.25
CA VAL A 185 -18.48 11.13 11.86
C VAL A 185 -18.76 12.26 10.86
N ALA A 186 -17.78 12.59 10.02
CA ALA A 186 -17.84 13.64 9.01
C ALA A 186 -17.32 13.14 7.65
N PRO A 187 -18.12 12.33 6.92
CA PRO A 187 -17.69 11.74 5.65
C PRO A 187 -17.27 12.77 4.60
N ILE A 188 -17.93 13.94 4.56
CA ILE A 188 -17.59 15.02 3.64
C ILE A 188 -16.17 15.57 3.93
N LEU A 189 -15.82 15.72 5.20
CA LEU A 189 -14.49 16.15 5.61
C LEU A 189 -13.43 15.12 5.17
N TYR A 190 -13.77 13.84 5.23
CA TYR A 190 -12.89 12.77 4.74
C TYR A 190 -12.68 12.80 3.23
N VAL A 191 -13.72 13.10 2.44
CA VAL A 191 -13.57 13.29 1.00
C VAL A 191 -12.66 14.47 0.69
N ILE A 192 -12.81 15.59 1.40
CA ILE A 192 -11.92 16.75 1.25
C ILE A 192 -10.48 16.37 1.61
N HIS A 193 -10.28 15.67 2.72
CA HIS A 193 -8.97 15.14 3.13
C HIS A 193 -8.36 14.23 2.06
N ALA A 194 -9.14 13.34 1.43
CA ALA A 194 -8.68 12.47 0.36
C ALA A 194 -8.20 13.27 -0.87
N ILE A 195 -8.94 14.31 -1.25
CA ILE A 195 -8.55 15.21 -2.36
C ILE A 195 -7.26 15.98 -2.00
N LEU A 196 -7.17 16.53 -0.79
CA LEU A 196 -5.97 17.23 -0.31
C LEU A 196 -4.75 16.31 -0.27
N ALA A 197 -4.92 15.05 0.12
CA ALA A 197 -3.86 14.05 0.08
C ALA A 197 -3.39 13.80 -1.36
N GLY A 198 -4.31 13.63 -2.32
CA GLY A 198 -3.96 13.53 -3.75
C GLY A 198 -3.21 14.76 -4.28
N LEU A 199 -3.67 15.96 -3.92
CA LEU A 199 -2.99 17.21 -4.29
C LEU A 199 -1.59 17.31 -3.69
N ALA A 200 -1.36 16.78 -2.48
CA ALA A 200 -0.02 16.73 -1.88
C ALA A 200 0.98 15.96 -2.76
N PHE A 201 0.57 14.83 -3.35
CA PHE A 201 1.40 14.10 -4.34
C PHE A 201 1.68 14.94 -5.57
N VAL A 202 0.66 15.57 -6.15
CA VAL A 202 0.83 16.44 -7.34
C VAL A 202 1.83 17.55 -7.04
N ILE A 203 1.65 18.27 -5.94
CA ILE A 203 2.51 19.41 -5.56
C ILE A 203 3.95 18.96 -5.33
N CYS A 204 4.18 17.91 -4.56
CA CYS A 204 5.53 17.40 -4.30
C CYS A 204 6.24 16.98 -5.59
N ILE A 205 5.54 16.30 -6.51
CA ILE A 205 6.10 15.89 -7.79
C ILE A 205 6.44 17.11 -8.66
N LEU A 206 5.56 18.11 -8.75
CA LEU A 206 5.79 19.32 -9.54
C LEU A 206 6.94 20.18 -8.99
N LEU A 207 7.12 20.19 -7.67
CA LEU A 207 8.25 20.86 -7.00
C LEU A 207 9.55 20.05 -7.08
N GLY A 208 9.54 18.88 -7.72
CA GLY A 208 10.72 18.00 -7.80
C GLY A 208 11.12 17.39 -6.45
N MET A 209 10.22 17.39 -5.46
CA MET A 209 10.46 16.77 -4.17
C MET A 209 10.41 15.25 -4.33
N ARG A 210 11.57 14.60 -4.21
CA ARG A 210 11.72 13.14 -4.29
C ARG A 210 12.24 12.61 -2.99
N ASP A 211 11.44 11.81 -2.31
CA ASP A 211 11.75 11.26 -1.00
C ASP A 211 11.06 9.90 -0.79
N GLY A 212 11.53 9.14 0.19
CA GLY A 212 10.86 7.93 0.63
C GLY A 212 9.62 8.23 1.48
N THR A 213 8.90 7.17 1.85
CA THR A 213 7.56 7.27 2.44
C THR A 213 7.52 7.42 3.96
N SER A 214 8.66 7.46 4.64
CA SER A 214 8.75 7.43 6.11
C SER A 214 9.64 8.55 6.67
N PHE A 215 9.46 8.90 7.94
CA PHE A 215 10.30 9.88 8.64
C PHE A 215 11.80 9.56 8.52
N PHE A 216 12.16 8.29 8.67
CA PHE A 216 13.55 7.85 8.57
C PHE A 216 14.09 7.96 7.14
N SER A 217 13.24 7.77 6.13
CA SER A 217 13.62 8.00 4.73
C SER A 217 13.92 9.49 4.49
N TRP A 218 13.04 10.36 4.99
CA TRP A 218 13.21 11.81 4.90
C TRP A 218 14.44 12.31 5.67
N LEU A 219 14.67 11.79 6.88
CA LEU A 219 15.84 12.13 7.68
C LEU A 219 17.13 11.72 6.95
N ASN A 220 17.17 10.52 6.37
CA ASN A 220 18.31 10.07 5.56
C ASN A 220 18.58 10.98 4.35
N ARG A 221 17.53 11.57 3.76
CA ARG A 221 17.69 12.54 2.67
C ARG A 221 18.34 13.84 3.14
N LEU A 222 17.96 14.36 4.31
CA LEU A 222 18.62 15.55 4.88
C LEU A 222 20.12 15.31 5.08
N TYR A 223 20.49 14.16 5.64
CA TYR A 223 21.89 13.79 5.77
C TYR A 223 22.59 13.68 4.42
N ARG A 224 21.93 13.19 3.36
CA ARG A 224 22.53 13.04 2.03
C ARG A 224 22.73 14.39 1.30
N ILE A 225 21.93 15.41 1.61
CA ILE A 225 22.07 16.77 1.06
C ILE A 225 23.32 17.48 1.64
N GLU A 226 23.77 17.10 2.84
CA GLU A 226 24.95 17.71 3.48
C GLU A 226 26.29 17.16 2.96
N TRP A 227 26.29 16.13 2.11
CA TRP A 227 27.51 15.45 1.62
C TRP A 227 27.60 15.36 0.07
N GLN A 228 26.90 16.24 -0.65
CA GLN A 228 27.08 16.46 -2.10
C GLN A 228 27.41 17.92 -2.39
#